data_AF-A0A849WZV8-F1
#
_entry.id   AF-A0A849WZV8-F1
#
_cell.length_a   1.000
_cell.length_b   1.000
_cell.length_c   1.000
_cell.angle_alpha   90.00
_cell.angle_beta   90.00
_cell.angle_gamma   90.00
#
_symmetry.space_group_name_H-M   'P 1'
#
loop_
_entity.id
_entity.type
_entity.pdbx_description
1 polymer ?
#
loop_
_entity_poly.entity_id
_entity_poly.type
_entity_poly.pdbx_seq_one_letter_code
_entity_poly.pdbx_strand_id
1 'polypeptide(L)'
;STRITFFPSDIKALTTLLWAGSRFPTRFIGGRCEEKKPELDESGRPKKPECLDNNPGTWHLAVVNQIGHSKRSFVMDMTYSYEVWNQPVLSYGYIYFNPRTKKAVKTLGEARVDLAGFDTDRYAKTRSRGATAVVGVAMDVTYVSEAVPGHHATDSASRDQTVTLRYLYDLELNSRGEIVGGEWWKNDHPDFLWSPEKGARVTTMADEFLRRIGKDRWNSTSEPVPAEWRKNAGTNASRNLPLALVVEELVRASRNEL
;
A
#
# COMPACT_ATOMS: atom_id res chain seq x y z
N SER A 1 6.71 34.92 24.95
CA SER A 1 6.59 33.54 24.43
C SER A 1 5.59 33.58 23.28
N THR A 2 5.98 33.15 22.09
CA THR A 2 5.08 33.10 20.92
C THR A 2 4.42 31.72 20.87
N ARG A 3 3.08 31.68 20.80
CA ARG A 3 2.34 30.43 20.58
C ARG A 3 2.18 30.20 19.08
N ILE A 4 2.37 28.97 18.64
CA ILE A 4 2.18 28.54 17.26
C ILE A 4 1.12 27.43 17.29
N THR A 5 0.08 27.58 16.49
CA THR A 5 -0.96 26.56 16.33
C THR A 5 -0.55 25.63 15.19
N PHE A 6 -0.62 24.32 15.43
CA PHE A 6 -0.45 23.30 14.40
C PHE A 6 -1.81 22.70 14.06
N PHE A 7 -2.22 22.83 12.80
CA PHE A 7 -3.41 22.17 12.29
C PHE A 7 -3.11 20.71 11.92
N PRO A 8 -4.11 19.84 11.79
CA PRO A 8 -3.91 18.45 11.38
C PRO A 8 -3.13 18.31 10.06
N SER A 9 -3.34 19.23 9.10
CA SER A 9 -2.57 19.26 7.85
C SER A 9 -1.09 19.51 8.07
N ASP A 10 -0.71 20.38 9.02
CA ASP A 10 0.69 20.64 9.35
C ASP A 10 1.35 19.41 9.97
N ILE A 11 0.62 18.73 10.87
CA ILE A 11 1.10 17.51 11.53
C ILE A 11 1.27 16.39 10.51
N LYS A 12 0.30 16.20 9.59
CA LYS A 12 0.40 15.25 8.46
C LYS A 12 1.60 15.60 7.59
N ALA A 13 1.81 16.87 7.22
CA ALA A 13 2.93 17.30 6.40
C ALA A 13 4.29 17.02 7.05
N LEU A 14 4.46 17.34 8.33
CA LEU A 14 5.67 17.04 9.08
C LEU A 14 5.92 15.52 9.20
N THR A 15 4.86 14.75 9.40
CA THR A 15 4.93 13.28 9.43
C THR A 15 5.38 12.74 8.07
N THR A 16 4.76 13.17 6.98
CA THR A 16 5.14 12.78 5.62
C THR A 16 6.59 13.13 5.32
N LEU A 17 7.03 14.35 5.65
CA LEU A 17 8.41 14.78 5.46
C LEU A 17 9.40 13.92 6.26
N LEU A 18 9.08 13.61 7.52
CA LEU A 18 9.91 12.75 8.37
C LEU A 18 10.12 11.38 7.73
N TRP A 19 9.04 10.74 7.30
CA TRP A 19 9.10 9.41 6.68
C TRP A 19 9.78 9.47 5.32
N ALA A 20 9.51 10.47 4.48
CA ALA A 20 10.12 10.61 3.16
C ALA A 20 11.64 10.81 3.22
N GLY A 21 12.15 11.53 4.22
CA GLY A 21 13.58 11.78 4.39
C GLY A 21 14.33 10.71 5.19
N SER A 22 13.62 9.76 5.82
CA SER A 22 14.23 8.77 6.72
C SER A 22 14.33 7.39 6.09
N ARG A 23 15.31 6.61 6.54
CA ARG A 23 15.39 5.18 6.20
C ARG A 23 14.62 4.37 7.22
N PHE A 24 13.84 3.42 6.75
CA PHE A 24 13.12 2.46 7.58
C PHE A 24 13.04 1.14 6.83
N PRO A 25 12.98 0.00 7.55
CA PRO A 25 12.88 -1.29 6.90
C PRO A 25 11.51 -1.43 6.20
N THR A 26 11.55 -1.87 4.96
CA THR A 26 10.38 -2.10 4.10
C THR A 26 10.34 -3.54 3.61
N ARG A 27 9.12 -4.02 3.36
CA ARG A 27 8.86 -5.24 2.59
C ARG A 27 8.32 -4.81 1.25
N PHE A 28 8.92 -5.33 0.18
CA PHE A 28 8.60 -4.95 -1.19
C PHE A 28 8.33 -6.20 -2.03
N ILE A 29 7.35 -6.13 -2.91
CA ILE A 29 6.94 -7.21 -3.83
C ILE A 29 6.70 -6.60 -5.21
N GLY A 30 7.19 -7.26 -6.25
CA GLY A 30 7.08 -6.83 -7.65
C GLY A 30 8.25 -5.95 -8.09
N GLY A 31 8.48 -5.90 -9.40
CA GLY A 31 9.36 -4.96 -10.07
C GLY A 31 8.61 -3.73 -10.58
N ARG A 32 9.26 -2.96 -11.45
CA ARG A 32 8.62 -1.87 -12.21
C ARG A 32 8.59 -2.24 -13.69
N CYS A 33 7.46 -2.00 -14.34
CA CYS A 33 7.36 -1.99 -15.80
C CYS A 33 7.61 -0.55 -16.29
N GLU A 34 8.81 -0.27 -16.81
CA GLU A 34 9.12 1.08 -17.33
C GLU A 34 8.48 1.39 -18.69
N GLU A 35 7.74 0.43 -19.27
CA GLU A 35 7.11 0.54 -20.59
C GLU A 35 5.62 0.86 -20.50
N LYS A 36 5.23 2.03 -21.04
CA LYS A 36 3.81 2.43 -21.13
C LYS A 36 2.94 1.53 -22.02
N LYS A 37 3.56 0.86 -23.01
CA LYS A 37 2.89 0.03 -24.03
C LYS A 37 3.82 -1.11 -24.44
N PRO A 38 4.08 -2.07 -23.54
CA PRO A 38 4.91 -3.22 -23.83
C PRO A 38 4.23 -4.05 -24.91
N GLU A 39 5.07 -4.75 -25.66
CA GLU A 39 4.58 -5.68 -26.66
C GLU A 39 3.82 -6.82 -25.97
N LEU A 40 2.60 -7.07 -26.44
CA LEU A 40 1.74 -8.13 -25.94
C LEU A 40 1.84 -9.37 -26.82
N ASP A 41 1.65 -10.54 -26.23
CA ASP A 41 1.46 -11.79 -26.96
C ASP A 41 0.01 -11.98 -27.46
N GLU A 42 -0.26 -13.12 -28.10
CA GLU A 42 -1.59 -13.48 -28.64
C GLU A 42 -2.69 -13.52 -27.58
N SER A 43 -2.34 -13.71 -26.30
CA SER A 43 -3.27 -13.75 -25.17
C SER A 43 -3.56 -12.37 -24.57
N GLY A 44 -2.80 -11.35 -24.98
CA GLY A 44 -2.82 -10.00 -24.43
C GLY A 44 -1.91 -9.81 -23.22
N ARG A 45 -0.98 -10.74 -22.98
CA ARG A 45 -0.01 -10.70 -21.87
C ARG A 45 1.29 -10.00 -22.31
N PRO A 46 1.90 -9.15 -21.47
CA PRO A 46 3.21 -8.56 -21.78
C PRO A 46 4.27 -9.63 -22.05
N LYS A 47 5.06 -9.45 -23.11
CA LYS A 47 6.18 -10.35 -23.42
C LYS A 47 7.37 -10.17 -22.47
N LYS A 48 7.52 -8.96 -21.92
CA LYS A 48 8.62 -8.58 -21.03
C LYS A 48 8.37 -9.09 -19.61
N PRO A 49 9.30 -9.87 -19.02
CA PRO A 49 9.14 -10.39 -17.67
C PRO A 49 8.85 -9.34 -16.60
N GLU A 50 9.50 -8.18 -16.67
CA GLU A 50 9.34 -7.06 -15.74
C GLU A 50 7.94 -6.43 -15.76
N CYS A 51 7.18 -6.63 -16.84
CA CYS A 51 5.81 -6.16 -16.98
C CYS A 51 4.76 -7.23 -16.65
N LEU A 52 5.21 -8.40 -16.16
CA LEU A 52 4.33 -9.44 -15.63
C LEU A 52 4.11 -9.30 -14.12
N ASP A 53 4.93 -8.48 -13.47
CA ASP A 53 4.78 -8.16 -12.07
C ASP A 53 3.62 -7.16 -11.87
N ASN A 54 2.86 -7.25 -10.78
CA ASN A 54 2.89 -8.29 -9.75
C ASN A 54 2.01 -9.50 -10.13
N ASN A 55 2.45 -10.73 -9.83
CA ASN A 55 1.64 -11.94 -10.09
C ASN A 55 0.26 -11.88 -9.38
N PRO A 56 -0.87 -12.23 -10.05
CA PRO A 56 -2.21 -12.14 -9.45
C PRO A 56 -2.42 -13.01 -8.21
N GLY A 57 -1.77 -14.17 -8.14
CA GLY A 57 -1.80 -15.02 -6.95
C GLY A 57 -1.15 -14.33 -5.75
N THR A 58 0.01 -13.71 -5.97
CA THR A 58 0.70 -12.89 -4.96
C THR A 58 -0.13 -11.68 -4.56
N TRP A 59 -0.71 -10.96 -5.52
CA TRP A 59 -1.62 -9.85 -5.27
C TRP A 59 -2.80 -10.25 -4.39
N HIS A 60 -3.52 -11.31 -4.75
CA HIS A 60 -4.69 -11.77 -4.02
C HIS A 60 -4.33 -12.14 -2.58
N LEU A 61 -3.25 -12.90 -2.40
CA LEU A 61 -2.75 -13.29 -1.09
C LEU A 61 -2.30 -12.07 -0.28
N ALA A 62 -1.63 -11.09 -0.89
CA ALA A 62 -1.21 -9.87 -0.20
C ALA A 62 -2.41 -9.07 0.31
N VAL A 63 -3.40 -8.81 -0.56
CA VAL A 63 -4.61 -8.05 -0.19
C VAL A 63 -5.38 -8.76 0.93
N VAL A 64 -5.71 -10.04 0.74
CA VAL A 64 -6.54 -10.80 1.70
C VAL A 64 -5.82 -10.98 3.04
N ASN A 65 -4.52 -11.25 3.06
CA ASN A 65 -3.79 -11.43 4.30
C ASN A 65 -3.45 -10.12 5.02
N GLN A 66 -3.10 -9.05 4.30
CA GLN A 66 -2.79 -7.76 4.93
C GLN A 66 -4.07 -7.10 5.44
N ILE A 67 -5.05 -6.89 4.57
CA ILE A 67 -6.27 -6.15 4.92
C ILE A 67 -7.26 -7.04 5.67
N GLY A 68 -7.51 -8.26 5.16
CA GLY A 68 -8.54 -9.15 5.67
C GLY A 68 -8.16 -9.80 7.00
N HIS A 69 -7.00 -10.44 7.05
CA HIS A 69 -6.53 -11.17 8.23
C HIS A 69 -5.76 -10.27 9.22
N SER A 70 -4.73 -9.56 8.74
CA SER A 70 -3.82 -8.80 9.61
C SER A 70 -4.36 -7.43 10.01
N LYS A 71 -5.47 -6.99 9.42
CA LYS A 71 -6.09 -5.67 9.61
C LYS A 71 -5.07 -4.52 9.45
N ARG A 72 -4.21 -4.64 8.44
CA ARG A 72 -3.07 -3.76 8.21
C ARG A 72 -3.03 -3.30 6.76
N SER A 73 -2.94 -1.99 6.56
CA SER A 73 -2.76 -1.38 5.24
C SER A 73 -1.35 -1.63 4.69
N PHE A 74 -1.23 -1.52 3.37
CA PHE A 74 0.01 -1.51 2.61
C PHE A 74 -0.14 -0.50 1.46
N VAL A 75 0.97 -0.17 0.81
CA VAL A 75 1.03 0.76 -0.31
C VAL A 75 1.09 -0.02 -1.61
N MET A 76 0.28 0.38 -2.60
CA MET A 76 0.34 -0.13 -3.96
C MET A 76 0.71 0.99 -4.93
N ASP A 77 1.42 0.66 -6.01
CA ASP A 77 1.49 1.53 -7.17
C ASP A 77 0.17 1.43 -7.95
N MET A 78 -0.51 2.56 -8.13
CA MET A 78 -1.84 2.58 -8.73
C MET A 78 -1.79 2.45 -10.27
N THR A 79 -0.72 2.90 -10.93
CA THR A 79 -0.80 3.12 -12.38
C THR A 79 0.04 2.18 -13.21
N TYR A 80 -0.59 1.67 -14.27
CA TYR A 80 0.04 1.19 -15.49
C TYR A 80 0.62 2.36 -16.33
N SER A 81 1.42 3.23 -15.72
CA SER A 81 1.94 4.45 -16.36
C SER A 81 3.37 4.76 -15.90
N TYR A 82 4.01 5.77 -16.51
CA TYR A 82 5.39 6.15 -16.18
C TYR A 82 5.53 6.83 -14.81
N GLU A 83 4.45 7.41 -14.30
CA GLU A 83 4.44 8.08 -12.99
C GLU A 83 4.17 7.06 -11.90
N VAL A 84 4.90 7.14 -10.79
CA VAL A 84 4.71 6.26 -9.64
C VAL A 84 3.72 6.91 -8.68
N TRP A 85 2.58 6.25 -8.46
CA TRP A 85 1.53 6.74 -7.56
C TRP A 85 1.35 5.77 -6.38
N ASN A 86 2.01 6.08 -5.27
CA ASN A 86 1.99 5.29 -4.04
C ASN A 86 0.73 5.56 -3.23
N GLN A 87 -0.25 4.66 -3.32
CA GLN A 87 -1.53 4.83 -2.63
C GLN A 87 -1.70 3.81 -1.50
N PRO A 88 -2.09 4.25 -0.28
CA PRO A 88 -2.38 3.35 0.82
C PRO A 88 -3.71 2.64 0.60
N VAL A 89 -3.69 1.30 0.60
CA VAL A 89 -4.88 0.48 0.42
C VAL A 89 -5.71 0.49 1.71
N LEU A 90 -6.98 0.85 1.58
CA LEU A 90 -7.93 0.98 2.68
C LEU A 90 -8.75 -0.29 2.89
N SER A 91 -9.35 -0.81 1.81
CA SER A 91 -10.26 -1.94 1.88
C SER A 91 -10.31 -2.72 0.56
N TYR A 92 -10.91 -3.91 0.61
CA TYR A 92 -11.21 -4.69 -0.57
C TYR A 92 -12.55 -5.41 -0.42
N GLY A 93 -13.15 -5.75 -1.56
CA GLY A 93 -14.23 -6.72 -1.69
C GLY A 93 -14.02 -7.51 -2.99
N TYR A 94 -14.47 -8.75 -3.06
CA TYR A 94 -14.40 -9.48 -4.32
C TYR A 94 -15.57 -10.43 -4.49
N ILE A 95 -15.85 -10.74 -5.75
CA ILE A 95 -16.74 -11.82 -6.16
C ILE A 95 -15.97 -12.81 -7.04
N TYR A 96 -16.52 -14.01 -7.16
CA TYR A 96 -16.01 -14.99 -8.10
C TYR A 96 -16.74 -14.91 -9.44
N PHE A 97 -16.05 -15.28 -10.50
CA PHE A 97 -16.65 -15.57 -11.80
C PHE A 97 -16.04 -16.85 -12.37
N ASN A 98 -16.80 -17.55 -13.21
CA ASN A 98 -16.31 -18.74 -13.88
C ASN A 98 -15.51 -18.33 -15.15
N PRO A 99 -14.19 -18.60 -15.26
CA PRO A 99 -13.37 -18.12 -16.38
C PRO A 99 -13.83 -18.60 -17.76
N ARG A 100 -14.45 -19.78 -17.84
CA ARG A 100 -14.98 -20.33 -19.11
C ARG A 100 -16.24 -19.60 -19.55
N THR A 101 -17.22 -19.46 -18.66
CA THR A 101 -18.52 -18.86 -19.01
C THR A 101 -18.54 -17.33 -18.87
N LYS A 102 -17.55 -16.76 -18.19
CA LYS A 102 -17.40 -15.33 -17.87
C LYS A 102 -18.55 -14.78 -17.00
N LYS A 103 -19.29 -15.65 -16.33
CA LYS A 103 -20.42 -15.27 -15.47
C LYS A 103 -20.02 -15.20 -14.01
N ALA A 104 -20.48 -14.18 -13.32
CA ALA A 104 -20.36 -14.07 -11.86
C ALA A 104 -21.10 -15.22 -11.18
N VAL A 105 -20.52 -15.73 -10.10
CA VAL A 105 -21.03 -16.86 -9.32
C VAL A 105 -20.84 -16.59 -7.83
N LYS A 106 -21.52 -17.37 -6.97
CA LYS A 106 -21.55 -17.09 -5.52
C LYS A 106 -20.45 -17.81 -4.76
N THR A 107 -19.96 -18.93 -5.30
CA THR A 107 -18.98 -19.77 -4.60
C THR A 107 -17.73 -20.04 -5.43
N LEU A 108 -16.63 -20.34 -4.74
CA LEU A 108 -15.39 -20.77 -5.38
C LEU A 108 -15.59 -22.04 -6.22
N GLY A 109 -16.42 -22.98 -5.75
CA GLY A 109 -16.72 -24.22 -6.45
C GLY A 109 -17.40 -24.00 -7.81
N GLU A 110 -18.36 -23.07 -7.89
CA GLU A 110 -19.01 -22.70 -9.15
C GLU A 110 -18.07 -21.96 -10.12
N ALA A 111 -17.08 -21.25 -9.58
CA ALA A 111 -16.10 -20.49 -10.34
C ALA A 111 -14.99 -21.36 -10.89
N ARG A 112 -14.73 -22.51 -10.25
CA ARG A 112 -13.63 -23.41 -10.57
C ARG A 112 -13.82 -24.02 -11.96
N VAL A 113 -12.76 -23.98 -12.75
CA VAL A 113 -12.65 -24.65 -14.06
C VAL A 113 -11.40 -25.52 -14.05
N ASP A 114 -11.56 -26.82 -14.29
CA ASP A 114 -10.42 -27.72 -14.43
C ASP A 114 -9.70 -27.47 -15.76
N LEU A 115 -8.37 -27.32 -15.69
CA LEU A 115 -7.55 -26.95 -16.86
C LEU A 115 -7.55 -28.03 -17.94
N ALA A 116 -7.60 -29.31 -17.56
CA ALA A 116 -7.60 -30.44 -18.51
C ALA A 116 -8.75 -30.39 -19.52
N GLY A 117 -9.86 -29.72 -19.19
CA GLY A 117 -11.02 -29.56 -20.07
C GLY A 117 -11.24 -28.13 -20.56
N PHE A 118 -10.33 -27.18 -20.28
CA PHE A 118 -10.53 -25.76 -20.58
C PHE A 118 -10.05 -25.40 -21.99
N ASP A 119 -10.78 -25.90 -22.98
CA ASP A 119 -10.58 -25.70 -24.42
C ASP A 119 -10.46 -24.24 -24.89
N THR A 120 -11.08 -23.32 -24.16
CA THR A 120 -11.13 -21.88 -24.47
C THR A 120 -10.19 -21.04 -23.60
N ASP A 121 -9.24 -21.66 -22.91
CA ASP A 121 -8.27 -20.96 -22.06
C ASP A 121 -7.25 -20.19 -22.91
N ARG A 122 -7.40 -18.85 -22.94
CA ARG A 122 -6.45 -17.97 -23.63
C ARG A 122 -5.03 -18.01 -23.03
N TYR A 123 -4.88 -18.45 -21.78
CA TYR A 123 -3.60 -18.50 -21.07
C TYR A 123 -3.01 -19.90 -21.02
N ALA A 124 -3.54 -20.86 -21.79
CA ALA A 124 -3.10 -22.26 -21.74
C ALA A 124 -1.58 -22.45 -21.89
N LYS A 125 -0.91 -21.57 -22.66
CA LYS A 125 0.54 -21.59 -22.87
C LYS A 125 1.36 -21.05 -21.68
N THR A 126 0.74 -20.27 -20.80
CA THR A 126 1.43 -19.47 -19.76
C THR A 126 1.05 -19.84 -18.33
N ARG A 127 0.00 -20.66 -18.15
CA ARG A 127 -0.40 -21.20 -16.84
C ARG A 127 0.78 -21.80 -16.08
N SER A 128 0.80 -21.65 -14.77
CA SER A 128 1.75 -22.33 -13.90
C SER A 128 1.71 -23.85 -14.12
N ARG A 129 2.88 -24.47 -14.24
CA ARG A 129 3.01 -25.93 -14.42
C ARG A 129 2.39 -26.73 -13.27
N GLY A 130 2.25 -26.13 -12.08
CA GLY A 130 1.63 -26.75 -10.92
C GLY A 130 0.11 -26.61 -10.85
N ALA A 131 -0.50 -25.86 -11.79
CA ALA A 131 -1.93 -25.60 -11.79
C ALA A 131 -2.72 -26.78 -12.36
N THR A 132 -3.81 -27.15 -11.69
CA THR A 132 -4.79 -28.15 -12.17
C THR A 132 -6.16 -27.52 -12.44
N ALA A 133 -6.44 -26.37 -11.83
CA ALA A 133 -7.69 -25.64 -12.00
C ALA A 133 -7.47 -24.13 -11.90
N VAL A 134 -8.45 -23.36 -12.39
CA VAL A 134 -8.47 -21.90 -12.28
C VAL A 134 -9.79 -21.39 -11.71
N VAL A 135 -9.74 -20.25 -11.04
CA VAL A 135 -10.89 -19.54 -10.46
C VAL A 135 -10.80 -18.07 -10.84
N GLY A 136 -11.87 -17.50 -11.42
CA GLY A 136 -11.92 -16.08 -11.75
C GLY A 136 -12.29 -15.24 -10.53
N VAL A 137 -11.59 -14.13 -10.33
CA VAL A 137 -11.83 -13.16 -9.25
C VAL A 137 -11.98 -11.77 -9.83
N ALA A 138 -13.07 -11.09 -9.48
CA ALA A 138 -13.24 -9.65 -9.68
C ALA A 138 -13.14 -8.96 -8.33
N MET A 139 -12.01 -8.30 -8.08
CA MET A 139 -11.68 -7.66 -6.80
C MET A 139 -11.77 -6.14 -6.93
N ASP A 140 -12.65 -5.55 -6.14
CA ASP A 140 -12.68 -4.12 -5.88
C ASP A 140 -11.71 -3.79 -4.76
N VAL A 141 -10.78 -2.87 -5.01
CA VAL A 141 -9.84 -2.35 -4.02
C VAL A 141 -10.04 -0.85 -3.88
N THR A 142 -10.21 -0.41 -2.63
CA THR A 142 -10.34 0.99 -2.29
C THR A 142 -9.06 1.50 -1.66
N TYR A 143 -8.55 2.62 -2.13
CA TYR A 143 -7.40 3.34 -1.54
C TYR A 143 -7.78 4.77 -1.15
N VAL A 144 -6.99 5.38 -0.27
CA VAL A 144 -7.14 6.80 0.09
C VAL A 144 -6.32 7.65 -0.87
N SER A 145 -6.95 8.61 -1.55
CA SER A 145 -6.27 9.54 -2.46
C SER A 145 -5.83 10.82 -1.75
N GLU A 146 -5.05 11.65 -2.43
CA GLU A 146 -4.52 12.90 -1.91
C GLU A 146 -5.64 13.86 -1.51
N ALA A 147 -5.37 14.62 -0.44
CA ALA A 147 -6.24 15.70 0.01
C ALA A 147 -5.50 17.04 -0.06
N VAL A 148 -6.24 18.11 -0.36
CA VAL A 148 -5.71 19.48 -0.35
C VAL A 148 -5.51 19.92 1.11
N PRO A 149 -4.33 20.46 1.48
CA PRO A 149 -4.09 20.90 2.85
C PRO A 149 -4.98 22.11 3.21
N GLY A 150 -5.37 22.18 4.47
CA GLY A 150 -6.16 23.29 5.01
C GLY A 150 -6.02 23.46 6.52
N HIS A 151 -6.40 24.64 7.03
CA HIS A 151 -6.35 25.01 8.45
C HIS A 151 -7.63 24.63 9.20
N HIS A 152 -8.09 23.40 9.03
CA HIS A 152 -9.23 22.90 9.78
C HIS A 152 -8.81 22.59 11.21
N ALA A 153 -9.61 22.96 12.21
CA ALA A 153 -9.28 22.72 13.62
C ALA A 153 -9.25 21.22 13.98
N THR A 154 -10.04 20.39 13.30
CA THR A 154 -10.14 18.95 13.53
C THR A 154 -9.83 18.18 12.26
N ASP A 155 -9.67 16.86 12.36
CA ASP A 155 -9.59 15.94 11.21
C ASP A 155 -10.53 14.73 11.40
N SER A 156 -11.01 14.12 10.32
CA SER A 156 -11.91 12.97 10.39
C SER A 156 -11.92 12.15 9.10
N ALA A 157 -12.17 10.84 9.21
CA ALA A 157 -12.26 9.94 8.07
C ALA A 157 -13.33 10.35 7.03
N SER A 158 -14.35 11.11 7.44
CA SER A 158 -15.35 11.67 6.52
C SER A 158 -14.80 12.69 5.52
N ARG A 159 -13.57 13.16 5.71
CA ARG A 159 -12.86 14.07 4.79
C ARG A 159 -11.82 13.36 3.93
N ASP A 160 -11.57 12.08 4.17
CA ASP A 160 -10.67 11.29 3.34
C ASP A 160 -11.35 11.06 1.99
N GLN A 161 -10.62 11.33 0.91
CA GLN A 161 -11.06 10.98 -0.43
C GLN A 161 -10.64 9.54 -0.70
N THR A 162 -11.57 8.73 -1.20
CA THR A 162 -11.29 7.33 -1.52
C THR A 162 -11.66 7.02 -2.96
N VAL A 163 -10.83 6.22 -3.62
CA VAL A 163 -11.07 5.74 -4.98
C VAL A 163 -11.12 4.22 -4.97
N THR A 164 -12.02 3.65 -5.76
CA THR A 164 -12.16 2.20 -5.91
C THR A 164 -11.84 1.76 -7.33
N LEU A 165 -10.95 0.79 -7.47
CA LEU A 165 -10.57 0.17 -8.74
C LEU A 165 -10.97 -1.31 -8.74
N ARG A 166 -11.35 -1.83 -9.91
CA ARG A 166 -11.69 -3.24 -10.10
C ARG A 166 -10.63 -3.95 -10.91
N TYR A 167 -10.03 -4.98 -10.32
CA TYR A 167 -9.11 -5.88 -10.98
C TYR A 167 -9.76 -7.23 -11.29
N LEU A 168 -9.52 -7.74 -12.50
CA LEU A 168 -10.02 -9.04 -12.96
C LEU A 168 -8.83 -9.97 -13.23
N TYR A 169 -8.86 -11.16 -12.67
CA TYR A 169 -7.78 -12.14 -12.83
C TYR A 169 -8.27 -13.55 -12.58
N ASP A 170 -7.53 -14.51 -13.12
CA ASP A 170 -7.64 -15.91 -12.75
C ASP A 170 -6.64 -16.22 -11.64
N LEU A 171 -7.06 -16.93 -10.61
CA LEU A 171 -6.19 -17.64 -9.68
C LEU A 171 -5.93 -19.04 -10.21
N GLU A 172 -4.67 -19.46 -10.16
CA GLU A 172 -4.25 -20.81 -10.53
C GLU A 172 -4.10 -21.66 -9.28
N LEU A 173 -4.79 -22.79 -9.25
CA LEU A 173 -4.86 -23.68 -8.10
C LEU A 173 -4.21 -25.02 -8.43
N ASN A 174 -3.40 -25.55 -7.52
CA ASN A 174 -2.90 -26.92 -7.61
C ASN A 174 -3.95 -27.95 -7.17
N SER A 175 -3.59 -29.24 -7.19
CA SER A 175 -4.49 -30.34 -6.83
C SER A 175 -4.98 -30.32 -5.38
N ARG A 176 -4.32 -29.57 -4.49
CA ARG A 176 -4.70 -29.35 -3.10
C ARG A 176 -5.57 -28.10 -2.91
N GLY A 177 -5.83 -27.34 -3.97
CA GLY A 177 -6.56 -26.08 -3.92
C GLY A 177 -5.72 -24.89 -3.44
N GLU A 178 -4.39 -25.02 -3.40
CA GLU A 178 -3.49 -23.92 -3.02
C GLU A 178 -3.22 -23.03 -4.24
N ILE A 179 -3.14 -21.71 -4.02
CA ILE A 179 -2.79 -20.74 -5.06
C ILE A 179 -1.32 -20.91 -5.42
N VAL A 180 -1.04 -21.19 -6.70
CA VAL A 180 0.30 -21.37 -7.26
C VAL A 180 0.66 -20.36 -8.34
N GLY A 181 -0.26 -19.44 -8.64
CA GLY A 181 -0.09 -18.43 -9.68
C GLY A 181 -1.39 -17.71 -10.02
N GLY A 182 -1.41 -17.08 -11.18
CA GLY A 182 -2.57 -16.40 -11.71
C GLY A 182 -2.26 -15.61 -12.98
N GLU A 183 -3.32 -15.19 -13.67
CA GLU A 183 -3.23 -14.39 -14.91
C GLU A 183 -4.16 -13.18 -14.86
N TRP A 184 -3.61 -12.00 -15.18
CA TRP A 184 -4.37 -10.75 -15.24
C TRP A 184 -5.20 -10.67 -16.51
N TRP A 185 -6.48 -10.29 -16.38
CA TRP A 185 -7.34 -10.17 -17.55
C TRP A 185 -7.09 -8.92 -18.39
N LYS A 186 -6.54 -7.89 -17.75
CA LYS A 186 -6.14 -6.62 -18.32
C LYS A 186 -4.76 -6.27 -17.77
N ASN A 187 -3.96 -5.60 -18.58
CA ASN A 187 -2.63 -5.15 -18.20
C ASN A 187 -2.64 -4.01 -17.16
N ASP A 188 -3.79 -3.37 -16.94
CA ASP A 188 -3.94 -2.33 -15.92
C ASP A 188 -4.04 -2.97 -14.52
N HIS A 189 -2.88 -3.23 -13.92
CA HIS A 189 -2.72 -3.81 -12.60
C HIS A 189 -1.55 -3.15 -11.84
N PRO A 190 -1.49 -3.27 -10.51
CA PRO A 190 -0.36 -2.74 -9.74
C PRO A 190 0.94 -3.45 -10.09
N ASP A 191 1.99 -2.66 -10.37
CA ASP A 191 3.34 -3.15 -10.63
C ASP A 191 3.99 -3.73 -9.36
N PHE A 192 3.88 -2.97 -8.26
CA PHE A 192 4.50 -3.34 -6.99
C PHE A 192 3.67 -2.97 -5.78
N LEU A 193 3.95 -3.67 -4.68
CA LEU A 193 3.36 -3.48 -3.37
C LEU A 193 4.47 -3.32 -2.35
N TRP A 194 4.27 -2.45 -1.37
CA TRP A 194 5.20 -2.36 -0.26
C TRP A 194 4.55 -1.94 1.05
N SER A 195 5.23 -2.22 2.15
CA SER A 195 4.84 -1.72 3.46
C SER A 195 6.07 -1.53 4.34
N PRO A 196 6.05 -0.57 5.28
CA PRO A 196 7.01 -0.57 6.37
C PRO A 196 6.92 -1.90 7.15
N GLU A 197 7.99 -2.35 7.78
CA GLU A 197 7.89 -3.50 8.69
C GLU A 197 6.98 -3.21 9.88
N LYS A 198 6.42 -4.27 10.50
CA LYS A 198 5.54 -4.11 11.65
C LYS A 198 6.34 -3.48 12.80
N GLY A 199 5.85 -2.34 13.30
CA GLY A 199 6.54 -1.60 14.37
C GLY A 199 7.70 -0.73 13.90
N ALA A 200 7.93 -0.61 12.59
CA ALA A 200 8.90 0.33 12.04
C ALA A 200 8.63 1.74 12.58
N ARG A 201 9.70 2.39 13.04
CA ARG A 201 9.70 3.79 13.47
C ARG A 201 10.85 4.51 12.80
N VAL A 202 10.62 5.77 12.49
CA VAL A 202 11.63 6.66 11.92
C VAL A 202 12.22 7.51 13.05
N THR A 203 13.54 7.51 13.15
CA THR A 203 14.29 8.28 14.14
C THR A 203 15.47 8.98 13.48
N THR A 204 15.86 10.12 14.01
CA THR A 204 17.08 10.82 13.63
C THR A 204 18.18 10.56 14.68
N MET A 205 19.43 10.82 14.32
CA MET A 205 20.55 10.80 15.27
C MET A 205 20.32 11.72 16.47
N ALA A 206 19.59 12.82 16.29
CA ALA A 206 19.28 13.74 17.37
C ALA A 206 18.21 13.17 18.32
N ASP A 207 17.25 12.41 17.80
CA ASP A 207 16.28 11.69 18.64
C ASP A 207 16.99 10.64 19.51
N GLU A 208 17.91 9.88 18.92
CA GLU A 208 18.73 8.89 19.65
C GLU A 208 19.60 9.56 20.72
N PHE A 209 20.21 10.70 20.39
CA PHE A 209 20.98 11.48 21.35
C PHE A 209 20.13 11.93 22.54
N LEU A 210 18.94 12.49 22.29
CA LEU A 210 18.03 12.96 23.33
C LEU A 210 17.56 11.81 24.24
N ARG A 211 17.26 10.64 23.66
CA ARG A 211 16.93 9.42 24.43
C ARG A 211 18.09 8.97 25.30
N ARG A 212 19.31 8.97 24.76
CA ARG A 212 20.52 8.55 25.50
C ARG A 212 20.81 9.42 26.72
N ILE A 213 20.52 10.72 26.64
CA ILE A 213 20.74 11.66 27.75
C ILE A 213 19.50 11.82 28.67
N GLY A 214 18.43 11.04 28.45
CA GLY A 214 17.20 11.10 29.25
C GLY A 214 16.42 12.42 29.09
N LYS A 215 16.52 13.06 27.91
CA LYS A 215 15.85 14.32 27.56
C LYS A 215 14.85 14.14 26.41
N ASP A 216 14.20 12.98 26.33
CA ASP A 216 13.27 12.59 25.27
C ASP A 216 11.79 12.80 25.63
N ARG A 217 11.50 13.54 26.71
CA ARG A 217 10.14 13.85 27.15
C ARG A 217 9.86 15.34 27.11
N TRP A 218 8.69 15.69 26.60
CA TRP A 218 8.13 17.04 26.59
C TRP A 218 6.61 16.94 26.59
N ASN A 219 5.92 17.72 27.42
CA ASN A 219 4.47 17.87 27.31
C ASN A 219 4.10 19.20 26.64
N SER A 220 3.78 19.15 25.35
CA SER A 220 3.50 20.32 24.53
C SER A 220 2.27 21.13 24.96
N THR A 221 1.35 20.53 25.73
CA THR A 221 0.12 21.21 26.19
C THR A 221 0.31 22.04 27.45
N SER A 222 1.38 21.81 28.22
CA SER A 222 1.62 22.49 29.51
C SER A 222 2.99 23.17 29.62
N GLU A 223 3.93 22.83 28.75
CA GLU A 223 5.33 23.26 28.87
C GLU A 223 5.85 23.89 27.57
N PRO A 224 6.72 24.91 27.64
CA PRO A 224 7.44 25.38 26.46
C PRO A 224 8.38 24.29 25.93
N VAL A 225 8.69 24.34 24.63
CA VAL A 225 9.65 23.41 24.00
C VAL A 225 10.99 23.42 24.76
N PRO A 226 11.52 22.25 25.18
CA PRO A 226 12.80 22.16 25.89
C PRO A 226 13.96 22.77 25.10
N ALA A 227 14.94 23.35 25.79
CA ALA A 227 16.08 24.00 25.15
C ALA A 227 16.88 23.03 24.27
N GLU A 228 17.03 21.79 24.72
CA GLU A 228 17.70 20.70 24.03
C GLU A 228 16.96 20.31 22.75
N TRP A 229 15.63 20.26 22.79
CA TRP A 229 14.82 19.97 21.61
C TRP A 229 14.93 21.11 20.59
N ARG A 230 14.84 22.37 21.01
CA ARG A 230 15.01 23.53 20.11
C ARG A 230 16.36 23.52 19.40
N LYS A 231 17.44 23.27 20.16
CA LYS A 231 18.80 23.19 19.61
C LYS A 231 18.91 22.08 18.57
N ASN A 232 18.48 20.87 18.92
CA ASN A 232 18.60 19.68 18.06
C ASN A 232 17.66 19.73 16.84
N ALA A 233 16.44 20.25 17.01
CA ALA A 233 15.50 20.47 15.92
C ALA A 233 16.06 21.47 14.90
N GLY A 234 16.70 22.57 15.36
CA GLY A 234 17.35 23.52 14.46
C GLY A 234 18.48 22.88 13.63
N THR A 235 19.28 22.01 14.24
CA THR A 235 20.32 21.26 13.51
C THR A 235 19.73 20.30 12.48
N ASN A 236 18.70 19.53 12.84
CA ASN A 236 18.05 18.58 11.91
C ASN A 236 17.30 19.30 10.78
N ALA A 237 16.66 20.43 11.07
CA ALA A 237 15.95 21.23 10.07
C ALA A 237 16.86 21.70 8.93
N SER A 238 18.15 21.95 9.18
CA SER A 238 19.13 22.27 8.14
C SER A 238 19.34 21.15 7.11
N ARG A 239 18.86 19.94 7.39
CA ARG A 239 18.88 18.77 6.50
C ARG A 239 17.49 18.38 6.00
N ASN A 240 16.51 19.27 6.11
CA ASN A 240 15.10 19.03 5.77
C ASN A 240 14.48 17.83 6.49
N LEU A 241 14.94 17.54 7.71
CA LEU A 241 14.41 16.46 8.53
C LEU A 241 13.82 17.05 9.82
N PRO A 242 12.52 16.90 10.08
CA PRO A 242 11.98 17.25 11.39
C PRO A 242 12.52 16.28 12.46
N LEU A 243 12.57 16.73 13.71
CA LEU A 243 12.91 15.88 14.84
C LEU A 243 11.73 14.92 15.09
N ALA A 244 11.95 13.60 15.09
CA ALA A 244 10.88 12.63 15.22
C ALA A 244 10.11 12.80 16.54
N LEU A 245 10.83 13.08 17.63
CA LEU A 245 10.24 13.35 18.94
C LEU A 245 9.25 14.54 18.93
N VAL A 246 9.51 15.59 18.14
CA VAL A 246 8.56 16.72 17.96
C VAL A 246 7.32 16.26 17.22
N VAL A 247 7.49 15.53 16.12
CA VAL A 247 6.35 15.03 15.32
C VAL A 247 5.49 14.06 16.14
N GLU A 248 6.11 13.12 16.86
CA GLU A 248 5.42 12.17 17.74
C GLU A 248 4.62 12.90 18.82
N GLU A 249 5.18 13.95 19.42
CA GLU A 249 4.49 14.76 20.44
C GLU A 249 3.31 15.55 19.86
N LEU A 250 3.44 16.14 18.67
CA LEU A 250 2.33 16.82 17.99
C LEU A 250 1.20 15.84 17.62
N VAL A 251 1.54 14.63 17.16
CA VAL A 251 0.56 13.56 16.90
C VAL A 251 -0.12 13.11 18.20
N ARG A 252 0.63 13.01 19.31
CA ARG A 252 0.06 12.66 20.62
C ARG A 252 -0.89 13.74 21.12
N ALA A 253 -0.49 15.01 21.05
CA ALA A 253 -1.29 16.14 21.51
C ALA A 253 -2.60 16.26 20.71
N SER A 254 -2.54 16.15 19.38
CA SER A 254 -3.73 16.25 18.52
C SER A 254 -4.78 15.15 18.74
N ARG A 255 -4.40 14.02 19.33
CA ARG A 255 -5.32 12.93 19.68
C ARG A 255 -5.98 13.09 21.05
N ASN A 256 -5.42 13.92 21.92
CA ASN A 256 -5.91 14.15 23.29
C ASN A 256 -6.78 15.40 23.41
N GLU A 257 -6.97 16.17 22.34
CA GLU A 257 -7.87 17.34 22.29
C GLU A 257 -9.31 16.98 21.86
N LEU A 258 -9.68 15.70 21.88
CA LEU A 258 -11.04 15.19 21.64
C LEU A 258 -11.73 14.76 22.95
#